data_AF-A0A4S0JW08-F1
#
_entry.id   AF-A0A4S0JW08-F1
#
_cell.length_a   1.000
_cell.length_b   1.000
_cell.length_c   1.000
_cell.angle_alpha   90.00
_cell.angle_beta   90.00
_cell.angle_gamma   90.00
#
_symmetry.space_group_name_H-M   'P 1'
#
loop_
_entity.id
_entity.type
_entity.pdbx_description
1 polymer ?
#
loop_
_entity_poly.entity_id
_entity_poly.type
_entity_poly.pdbx_seq_one_letter_code
_entity_poly.pdbx_strand_id
1 'polypeptide(L)'
;MTAISEQSSSNPAGFVGLYKRIIKLPEHIPFSLVQLAARVAVAHVFWQSAQSKLASWPVTLQLFANEYNLPFIDPSIAAPLATTAELTGSVLVFFGLFSRLAALMLLGVVAVIQFFVYPENWAEHLLWGSLLLLVLTRGAGVLSLDQVAARILSAPRK
;
A
#
# COMPACT_ATOMS: atom_id res chain seq x y z
N MET A 1 57.99 15.26 -45.40
CA MET A 1 57.27 13.96 -45.45
C MET A 1 57.54 13.23 -44.15
N THR A 2 56.56 13.21 -43.23
CA THR A 2 56.16 12.07 -42.38
C THR A 2 55.07 12.54 -41.43
N ALA A 3 53.83 12.16 -41.76
CA ALA A 3 52.67 12.20 -40.89
C ALA A 3 52.65 10.93 -40.04
N ILE A 4 52.45 11.03 -38.73
CA ILE A 4 52.07 9.93 -37.82
C ILE A 4 51.30 10.58 -36.65
N SER A 5 50.00 10.83 -36.81
CA SER A 5 48.86 9.95 -36.49
C SER A 5 48.23 10.32 -35.14
N GLU A 6 47.10 11.03 -35.20
CA GLU A 6 46.21 11.28 -34.06
C GLU A 6 45.76 9.95 -33.45
N GLN A 7 46.14 9.72 -32.20
CA GLN A 7 45.71 8.56 -31.44
C GLN A 7 44.28 8.77 -30.93
N SER A 8 43.36 8.03 -31.55
CA SER A 8 42.26 7.29 -30.93
C SER A 8 41.41 8.06 -29.91
N SER A 9 40.29 8.59 -30.39
CA SER A 9 39.10 8.89 -29.61
C SER A 9 38.57 7.63 -28.91
N SER A 10 39.00 7.39 -27.66
CA SER A 10 38.34 6.44 -26.78
C SER A 10 36.97 7.00 -26.42
N ASN A 11 35.92 6.49 -27.08
CA ASN A 11 34.55 6.94 -26.92
C ASN A 11 34.02 6.61 -25.50
N PRO A 12 33.91 7.56 -24.56
CA PRO A 12 33.40 7.30 -23.21
C PRO A 12 31.88 7.12 -23.21
N ALA A 13 31.23 7.29 -24.37
CA ALA A 13 29.78 7.37 -24.51
C ALA A 13 29.07 6.00 -24.49
N GLY A 14 29.78 4.88 -24.70
CA GLY A 14 29.15 3.56 -24.82
C GLY A 14 28.54 3.04 -23.51
N PHE A 15 29.38 2.70 -22.54
CA PHE A 15 28.94 2.12 -21.26
C PHE A 15 28.23 3.14 -20.36
N VAL A 16 28.75 4.37 -20.28
CA VAL A 16 28.12 5.45 -19.48
C VAL A 16 26.77 5.86 -20.09
N GLY A 17 26.65 5.89 -21.42
CA GLY A 17 25.39 6.16 -22.12
C GLY A 17 24.36 5.05 -21.93
N LEU A 18 24.78 3.78 -22.03
CA LEU A 18 23.91 2.62 -21.79
C LEU A 18 23.44 2.59 -20.33
N TYR A 19 24.34 2.80 -19.36
CA TYR A 19 24.02 2.91 -17.94
C TYR A 19 22.97 4.00 -17.69
N LYS A 20 23.19 5.22 -18.20
CA LYS A 20 22.24 6.33 -18.09
C LYS A 20 20.88 6.03 -18.72
N ARG A 21 20.84 5.24 -19.79
CA ARG A 21 19.58 4.82 -20.44
C ARG A 21 18.82 3.80 -19.58
N ILE A 22 19.53 2.83 -19.00
CA ILE A 22 18.93 1.78 -18.16
C ILE A 22 18.35 2.37 -16.87
N ILE A 23 19.07 3.26 -16.19
CA ILE A 23 18.58 3.86 -14.92
C ILE A 23 17.33 4.74 -15.12
N LYS A 24 17.07 5.22 -16.34
CA LYS A 24 15.88 6.02 -16.67
C LYS A 24 14.67 5.18 -17.05
N LEU A 25 14.83 3.88 -17.31
CA LEU A 25 13.71 3.01 -17.67
C LEU A 25 12.56 3.02 -16.64
N PRO A 26 12.82 2.99 -15.31
CA PRO A 26 11.75 3.06 -14.32
C PRO A 26 10.95 4.37 -14.33
N GLU A 27 11.51 5.47 -14.84
CA GLU A 27 10.81 6.77 -14.93
C GLU A 27 9.61 6.69 -15.90
N HIS A 28 9.58 5.70 -16.79
CA HIS A 28 8.44 5.46 -17.68
C HIS A 28 7.28 4.70 -17.01
N ILE A 29 7.48 4.16 -15.80
CA ILE A 29 6.41 3.49 -15.07
C ILE A 29 5.41 4.57 -14.61
N PRO A 30 4.15 4.50 -15.03
CA PRO A 30 3.18 5.50 -14.63
C PRO A 30 2.94 5.39 -13.12
N PHE A 31 2.93 6.53 -12.43
CA PHE A 31 2.71 6.57 -10.98
C PHE A 31 1.41 5.89 -10.55
N SER A 32 0.39 5.88 -11.42
CA SER A 32 -0.86 5.16 -11.19
C SER A 32 -0.68 3.66 -10.99
N LEU A 33 0.32 3.04 -11.61
CA LEU A 33 0.63 1.63 -11.41
C LEU A 33 1.23 1.40 -10.02
N VAL A 34 2.07 2.32 -9.55
CA VAL A 34 2.61 2.29 -8.17
C VAL A 34 1.48 2.45 -7.15
N GLN A 35 0.54 3.37 -7.40
CA GLN A 35 -0.65 3.54 -6.55
C GLN A 35 -1.52 2.29 -6.53
N LEU A 36 -1.74 1.64 -7.68
CA LEU A 36 -2.50 0.39 -7.76
C LEU A 36 -1.78 -0.73 -7.00
N ALA A 37 -0.47 -0.90 -7.22
CA ALA A 37 0.33 -1.91 -6.55
C ALA A 37 0.31 -1.74 -5.02
N ALA A 38 0.44 -0.50 -4.54
CA ALA A 38 0.33 -0.18 -3.12
C ALA A 38 -1.03 -0.60 -2.54
N ARG A 39 -2.12 -0.29 -3.24
CA ARG A 39 -3.48 -0.66 -2.82
C ARG A 39 -3.69 -2.17 -2.81
N VAL A 40 -3.28 -2.87 -3.85
CA VAL A 40 -3.42 -4.32 -3.96
C VAL A 40 -2.60 -5.02 -2.87
N ALA A 41 -1.35 -4.61 -2.66
CA ALA A 41 -0.48 -5.20 -1.65
C ALA A 41 -1.09 -5.07 -0.25
N VAL A 42 -1.49 -3.86 0.15
CA VAL A 42 -2.02 -3.64 1.49
C VAL A 42 -3.42 -4.25 1.67
N ALA A 43 -4.28 -4.17 0.65
CA ALA A 43 -5.58 -4.81 0.68
C ALA A 43 -5.47 -6.34 0.82
N HIS A 44 -4.49 -6.96 0.16
CA HIS A 44 -4.27 -8.40 0.29
C HIS A 44 -3.86 -8.79 1.71
N VAL A 45 -2.95 -8.05 2.34
CA VAL A 45 -2.51 -8.32 3.73
C VAL A 45 -3.70 -8.30 4.70
N PHE A 46 -4.48 -7.21 4.68
CA PHE A 46 -5.61 -7.07 5.59
C PHE A 46 -6.77 -8.01 5.25
N TRP A 47 -6.95 -8.36 3.98
CA TRP A 47 -7.92 -9.37 3.58
C TRP A 47 -7.55 -10.72 4.18
N GLN A 48 -6.31 -11.19 4.02
CA GLN A 48 -5.87 -12.46 4.59
C GLN A 48 -6.01 -12.47 6.11
N SER A 49 -5.65 -11.37 6.78
CA SER A 49 -5.83 -11.19 8.23
C SER A 49 -7.31 -11.31 8.65
N ALA A 50 -8.23 -10.68 7.92
CA ALA A 50 -9.66 -10.78 8.21
C ALA A 50 -10.18 -12.21 7.97
N GLN A 51 -9.76 -12.86 6.88
CA GLN A 51 -10.17 -14.22 6.56
C GLN A 51 -9.69 -15.23 7.60
N SER A 52 -8.46 -15.09 8.13
CA SER A 52 -8.00 -15.95 9.22
C SER A 52 -8.83 -15.76 10.50
N LYS A 53 -9.28 -14.53 10.77
CA LYS A 53 -10.14 -14.24 11.93
C LYS A 53 -11.55 -14.83 11.77
N LEU A 54 -12.08 -14.85 10.54
CA LEU A 54 -13.40 -15.40 10.22
C LEU A 54 -13.40 -16.93 10.14
N ALA A 55 -12.25 -17.56 9.86
CA ALA A 55 -12.14 -19.01 9.74
C ALA A 55 -12.50 -19.76 11.04
N SER A 56 -12.19 -19.16 12.20
CA SER A 56 -12.61 -19.71 13.50
C SER A 56 -12.81 -18.60 14.52
N TRP A 57 -14.07 -18.18 14.71
CA TRP A 57 -14.41 -17.12 15.65
C TRP A 57 -14.02 -17.40 17.11
N PRO A 58 -14.19 -18.62 17.66
CA PRO A 58 -13.74 -18.92 19.02
C PRO A 58 -12.23 -18.74 19.20
N VAL A 59 -11.43 -19.12 18.20
CA VAL A 59 -9.97 -18.92 18.21
C VAL A 59 -9.63 -17.44 18.15
N THR A 60 -10.33 -16.67 17.33
CA THR A 60 -10.17 -15.21 17.26
C THR A 60 -10.44 -14.55 18.61
N LEU A 61 -11.53 -14.91 19.29
CA LEU A 61 -11.81 -14.37 20.63
C LEU A 61 -10.72 -14.71 21.64
N GLN A 62 -10.18 -15.94 21.59
CA GLN A 62 -9.06 -16.35 22.45
C GLN A 62 -7.77 -15.58 22.13
N LEU A 63 -7.47 -15.32 20.86
CA LEU A 63 -6.33 -14.50 20.44
C LEU A 63 -6.48 -13.08 20.97
N PHE A 64 -7.65 -12.46 20.84
CA PHE A 64 -7.88 -11.12 21.37
C PHE A 64 -7.83 -11.05 22.89
N ALA A 65 -8.24 -12.11 23.59
CA ALA A 65 -8.23 -12.18 25.05
C ALA A 65 -6.83 -12.43 25.63
N ASN A 66 -6.07 -13.34 25.04
CA ASN A 66 -4.84 -13.85 25.65
C ASN A 66 -3.57 -13.31 25.01
N GLU A 67 -3.57 -13.14 23.68
CA GLU A 67 -2.38 -12.75 22.91
C GLU A 67 -2.35 -11.25 22.65
N TYR A 68 -3.41 -10.70 22.04
CA TYR A 68 -3.47 -9.27 21.73
C TYR A 68 -3.75 -8.41 22.96
N ASN A 69 -4.58 -8.93 23.87
CA ASN A 69 -4.86 -8.42 25.22
C ASN A 69 -4.85 -6.87 25.32
N LEU A 70 -5.74 -6.22 24.56
CA LEU A 70 -5.77 -4.76 24.48
C LEU A 70 -6.13 -4.14 25.85
N PRO A 71 -5.43 -3.09 26.31
CA PRO A 71 -5.56 -2.58 27.67
C PRO A 71 -6.90 -1.90 27.98
N PHE A 72 -7.63 -1.43 26.98
CA PHE A 72 -8.80 -0.56 27.16
C PHE A 72 -10.10 -1.09 26.55
N ILE A 73 -10.06 -2.22 25.82
CA ILE A 73 -11.19 -2.72 25.05
C ILE A 73 -11.35 -4.21 25.30
N ASP A 74 -12.57 -4.61 25.69
CA ASP A 74 -12.90 -6.02 25.88
C ASP A 74 -12.75 -6.82 24.57
N PRO A 75 -12.21 -8.05 24.62
CA PRO A 75 -12.05 -8.90 23.44
C PRO A 75 -13.32 -9.11 22.62
N SER A 76 -14.50 -9.16 23.26
CA SER A 76 -15.80 -9.32 22.58
C SER A 76 -16.18 -8.13 21.70
N ILE A 77 -15.59 -6.95 21.94
CA ILE A 77 -15.76 -5.74 21.14
C ILE A 77 -14.58 -5.57 20.18
N ALA A 78 -13.35 -5.76 20.68
CA ALA A 78 -12.12 -5.57 19.92
C ALA A 78 -12.04 -6.49 18.70
N ALA A 79 -12.35 -7.78 18.87
CA ALA A 79 -12.29 -8.77 17.79
C ALA A 79 -13.22 -8.41 16.61
N PRO A 80 -14.54 -8.16 16.81
CA PRO A 80 -15.42 -7.79 15.71
C PRO A 80 -15.07 -6.42 15.11
N LEU A 81 -14.65 -5.44 15.93
CA LEU A 81 -14.25 -4.13 15.42
C LEU A 81 -13.03 -4.23 14.49
N ALA A 82 -11.98 -4.93 14.92
CA ALA A 82 -10.78 -5.15 14.12
C ALA A 82 -11.10 -5.95 12.85
N THR A 83 -11.83 -7.07 12.98
CA THR A 83 -12.19 -7.91 11.81
C THR A 83 -13.01 -7.13 10.79
N THR A 84 -13.98 -6.33 11.24
CA THR A 84 -14.83 -5.51 10.35
C THR A 84 -14.03 -4.40 9.68
N ALA A 85 -13.16 -3.72 10.44
CA ALA A 85 -12.30 -2.65 9.92
C ALA A 85 -11.30 -3.18 8.88
N GLU A 86 -10.67 -4.32 9.15
CA GLU A 86 -9.75 -4.96 8.21
C GLU A 86 -10.46 -5.44 6.96
N LEU A 87 -11.59 -6.14 7.08
CA LEU A 87 -12.35 -6.63 5.94
C LEU A 87 -12.86 -5.48 5.05
N THR A 88 -13.54 -4.50 5.66
CA THR A 88 -14.12 -3.36 4.95
C THR A 88 -13.02 -2.50 4.34
N GLY A 89 -11.96 -2.20 5.11
CA GLY A 89 -10.84 -1.40 4.66
C GLY A 89 -10.12 -2.05 3.48
N SER A 90 -9.91 -3.36 3.52
CA SER A 90 -9.30 -4.12 2.43
C SER A 90 -10.07 -3.96 1.12
N VAL A 91 -11.39 -4.16 1.17
CA VAL A 91 -12.26 -4.05 -0.01
C VAL A 91 -12.28 -2.62 -0.54
N LEU A 92 -12.45 -1.63 0.33
CA LEU A 92 -12.48 -0.22 -0.07
C LEU A 92 -11.17 0.24 -0.69
N VAL A 93 -10.02 -0.08 -0.07
CA VAL A 93 -8.70 0.28 -0.61
C VAL A 93 -8.43 -0.45 -1.91
N PHE A 94 -8.77 -1.74 -2.03
CA PHE A 94 -8.57 -2.51 -3.26
C PHE A 94 -9.26 -1.84 -4.46
N PHE A 95 -10.55 -1.54 -4.34
CA PHE A 95 -11.31 -0.88 -5.41
C PHE A 95 -11.00 0.63 -5.54
N GLY A 96 -10.30 1.20 -4.54
CA GLY A 96 -10.03 2.62 -4.48
C GLY A 96 -11.33 3.42 -4.34
N LEU A 97 -12.22 2.96 -3.44
CA LEU A 97 -13.47 3.61 -3.08
C LEU A 97 -13.31 4.27 -1.71
N PHE A 98 -13.67 5.55 -1.60
CA PHE A 98 -13.40 6.37 -0.39
C PHE A 98 -11.97 6.19 0.12
N SER A 99 -11.03 6.14 -0.82
CA SER A 99 -9.69 5.58 -0.61
C SER A 99 -8.91 6.22 0.54
N ARG A 100 -9.03 7.54 0.72
CA ARG A 100 -8.40 8.25 1.84
C ARG A 100 -8.98 7.85 3.19
N LEU A 101 -10.30 7.71 3.28
CA LEU A 101 -10.98 7.28 4.50
C LEU A 101 -10.63 5.83 4.83
N ALA A 102 -10.62 4.96 3.81
CA ALA A 102 -10.23 3.57 3.98
C ALA A 102 -8.76 3.44 4.42
N ALA A 103 -7.86 4.26 3.86
CA ALA A 103 -6.46 4.32 4.28
C ALA A 103 -6.30 4.81 5.73
N LEU A 104 -7.05 5.85 6.15
CA LEU A 104 -7.05 6.33 7.54
C LEU A 104 -7.53 5.25 8.52
N MET A 105 -8.60 4.55 8.17
CA MET A 105 -9.14 3.47 8.98
C MET A 105 -8.11 2.35 9.18
N LEU A 106 -7.47 1.88 8.09
CA LEU A 106 -6.43 0.85 8.18
C LEU A 106 -5.17 1.35 8.87
N LEU A 107 -4.79 2.63 8.72
CA LEU A 107 -3.70 3.22 9.51
C LEU A 107 -4.00 3.21 11.01
N GLY A 108 -5.26 3.44 11.39
CA GLY A 108 -5.73 3.28 12.77
C GLY A 108 -5.52 1.85 13.27
N VAL A 109 -5.87 0.84 12.46
CA VAL A 109 -5.61 -0.57 12.78
C VAL A 109 -4.11 -0.84 12.93
N VAL A 110 -3.28 -0.41 11.97
CA VAL A 110 -1.81 -0.56 12.05
C VAL A 110 -1.25 0.08 13.31
N ALA A 111 -1.71 1.29 13.66
CA ALA A 111 -1.27 1.97 14.87
C ALA A 111 -1.62 1.17 16.13
N VAL A 112 -2.84 0.64 16.23
CA VAL A 112 -3.24 -0.21 17.36
C VAL A 112 -2.33 -1.45 17.46
N ILE A 113 -2.06 -2.12 16.33
CA ILE A 113 -1.19 -3.30 16.32
C ILE A 113 0.24 -2.91 16.76
N GLN A 114 0.80 -1.83 16.21
CA GLN A 114 2.15 -1.38 16.51
C GLN A 114 2.32 -0.93 17.96
N PHE A 115 1.34 -0.29 18.59
CA PHE A 115 1.50 0.21 19.96
C PHE A 115 1.10 -0.80 21.03
N PHE A 116 0.17 -1.70 20.75
CA PHE A 116 -0.44 -2.55 21.78
C PHE A 116 -0.27 -4.05 21.57
N VAL A 117 -0.07 -4.51 20.33
CA VAL A 117 -0.09 -5.95 20.02
C VAL A 117 1.31 -6.48 19.74
N TYR A 118 2.00 -5.93 18.73
CA TYR A 118 3.32 -6.39 18.28
C TYR A 118 4.31 -5.22 18.16
N PRO A 119 4.75 -4.60 19.28
CA PRO A 119 5.58 -3.40 19.26
C PRO A 119 6.96 -3.60 18.63
N GLU A 120 7.46 -4.82 18.62
CA GLU A 120 8.77 -5.13 18.04
C GLU A 120 8.73 -5.33 16.50
N ASN A 121 7.54 -5.48 15.90
CA ASN A 121 7.38 -5.83 14.49
C ASN A 121 7.38 -4.62 13.54
N TRP A 122 8.34 -3.72 13.71
CA TRP A 122 8.41 -2.43 13.00
C TRP A 122 8.50 -2.58 11.47
N ALA A 123 9.22 -3.59 10.98
CA ALA A 123 9.46 -3.74 9.54
C ALA A 123 8.15 -3.90 8.75
N GLU A 124 7.24 -4.75 9.24
CA GLU A 124 5.95 -4.99 8.61
C GLU A 124 5.02 -3.79 8.75
N HIS A 125 4.93 -3.20 9.95
CA HIS A 125 4.05 -2.07 10.22
C HIS A 125 4.46 -0.81 9.45
N LEU A 126 5.76 -0.54 9.32
CA LEU A 126 6.26 0.57 8.50
C LEU A 126 6.01 0.31 7.01
N LEU A 127 6.15 -0.93 6.53
CA LEU A 127 5.84 -1.28 5.15
C LEU A 127 4.37 -1.00 4.84
N TRP A 128 3.44 -1.57 5.61
CA TRP A 128 2.01 -1.35 5.40
C TRP A 128 1.62 0.12 5.60
N GLY A 129 2.13 0.75 6.66
CA GLY A 129 1.90 2.16 6.95
C GLY A 129 2.37 3.08 5.83
N SER A 130 3.54 2.83 5.23
CA SER A 130 4.06 3.63 4.12
C SER A 130 3.18 3.54 2.87
N LEU A 131 2.68 2.35 2.54
CA LEU A 131 1.75 2.14 1.43
C LEU A 131 0.41 2.83 1.68
N LEU A 132 -0.12 2.73 2.89
CA LEU A 132 -1.36 3.43 3.28
C LEU A 132 -1.17 4.95 3.28
N LEU A 133 -0.04 5.46 3.74
CA LEU A 133 0.29 6.89 3.67
C LEU A 133 0.41 7.38 2.23
N LEU A 134 0.95 6.57 1.32
CA LEU A 134 0.94 6.88 -0.11
C LEU A 134 -0.49 7.00 -0.63
N VAL A 135 -1.37 6.05 -0.29
CA VAL A 135 -2.81 6.12 -0.68
C VAL A 135 -3.50 7.32 -0.03
N LEU A 136 -3.23 7.61 1.23
CA LEU A 136 -3.82 8.72 1.97
C LEU A 136 -3.43 10.08 1.38
N THR A 137 -2.14 10.27 1.07
CA THR A 137 -1.61 11.56 0.62
C THR A 137 -1.85 11.79 -0.88
N ARG A 138 -1.74 10.73 -1.70
CA ARG A 138 -1.83 10.81 -3.17
C ARG A 138 -3.17 10.34 -3.75
N GLY A 139 -4.04 9.74 -2.94
CA GLY A 139 -5.32 9.17 -3.37
C GLY A 139 -5.19 7.83 -4.10
N ALA A 140 -6.31 7.30 -4.59
CA ALA A 140 -6.38 5.99 -5.24
C ALA A 140 -5.76 5.90 -6.65
N GLY A 141 -5.47 7.03 -7.29
CA GLY A 141 -4.98 7.09 -8.67
C GLY A 141 -6.07 6.88 -9.72
N VAL A 142 -5.68 6.88 -11.00
CA VAL A 142 -6.63 6.88 -12.13
C VAL A 142 -7.38 5.57 -12.33
N LEU A 143 -6.86 4.46 -11.79
CA LEU A 143 -7.46 3.12 -11.84
C LEU A 143 -8.28 2.87 -10.57
N SER A 144 -9.22 3.74 -10.25
CA SER A 144 -10.02 3.67 -9.02
C SER A 144 -11.49 3.97 -9.28
N LEU A 145 -12.37 3.39 -8.45
CA LEU A 145 -13.80 3.70 -8.51
C LEU A 145 -14.07 5.16 -8.14
N ASP A 146 -13.29 5.76 -7.23
CA ASP A 146 -13.35 7.19 -6.92
C ASP A 146 -13.19 8.03 -8.20
N GLN A 147 -12.20 7.70 -9.06
CA GLN A 147 -11.95 8.42 -10.30
C GLN A 147 -13.04 8.19 -11.36
N VAL A 148 -13.54 6.95 -11.47
CA VAL A 148 -14.64 6.62 -12.39
C VAL A 148 -15.90 7.39 -12.00
N ALA A 149 -16.26 7.39 -10.72
CA ALA A 149 -17.41 8.13 -10.20
C ALA A 149 -17.26 9.64 -10.45
N ALA A 150 -16.09 10.23 -10.18
CA ALA A 150 -15.82 11.63 -10.47
C ALA A 150 -16.02 11.98 -11.95
N ARG A 151 -15.53 11.12 -12.87
CA ARG A 151 -15.70 11.32 -14.32
C ARG A 151 -17.17 11.28 -14.75
N ILE A 152 -17.96 10.36 -14.19
CA ILE A 152 -19.39 10.25 -14.50
C ILE A 152 -20.16 11.48 -14.00
N LEU A 153 -19.86 11.93 -12.77
CA LEU A 153 -20.54 13.06 -12.14
C LEU A 153 -20.15 14.41 -12.74
N SER A 154 -18.93 14.55 -13.27
CA SER A 154 -18.45 15.77 -13.93
C SER A 154 -18.76 15.84 -15.43
N ALA A 155 -19.33 14.79 -16.03
CA ALA A 155 -19.75 14.84 -17.43
C ALA A 155 -20.91 15.85 -17.58
N PRO A 156 -20.84 16.81 -18.52
CA PRO A 156 -21.93 17.76 -18.72
C PRO A 156 -23.21 17.00 -19.08
N ARG A 157 -24.27 17.20 -18.29
CA ARG A 157 -25.61 16.75 -18.66
C ARG A 157 -25.99 17.41 -19.99
N LYS A 158 -26.15 16.60 -21.03
CA LYS A 158 -26.78 17.03 -22.28
C LYS A 158 -28.26 17.32 -22.05
#